data_AF-A0A435EQK3-F1
#
_entry.id   AF-A0A435EQK3-F1
#
_cell.length_a   1.000
_cell.length_b   1.000
_cell.length_c   1.000
_cell.angle_alpha   90.00
_cell.angle_beta   90.00
_cell.angle_gamma   90.00
#
_symmetry.space_group_name_H-M   'P 1'
#
loop_
_entity.id
_entity.type
_entity.pdbx_description
1 polymer ?
#
loop_
_entity_poly.entity_id
_entity_poly.type
_entity_poly.pdbx_seq_one_letter_code
_entity_poly.pdbx_strand_id
1 'polypeptide(L)'
;MSTTIAPLTPERWADFEDLFGKQGACYGCWCTHFRLAPAERRASDKERNKDLIKARIEAGPPPGLLAFEDSKAVGWMQVGPRADVPEWNNQGRGSAPVDPADAGDPDVWAISCFFI
;
A
#
# COMPACT_ATOMS: atom_id res chain seq x y z
N MET A 1 15.60 -6.26 -21.81
CA MET A 1 15.08 -5.84 -20.50
C MET A 1 13.77 -5.13 -20.76
N SER A 2 12.65 -5.82 -20.53
CA SER A 2 11.32 -5.23 -20.66
C SER A 2 10.75 -5.10 -19.26
N THR A 3 10.50 -3.86 -18.83
CA THR A 3 9.82 -3.61 -17.56
C THR A 3 8.31 -3.70 -17.79
N THR A 4 7.61 -4.50 -16.99
CA THR A 4 6.15 -4.62 -17.05
C THR A 4 5.54 -4.14 -15.74
N ILE A 5 4.44 -3.40 -15.81
CA ILE A 5 3.68 -2.96 -14.64
C ILE A 5 2.37 -3.74 -14.60
N ALA A 6 2.05 -4.31 -13.44
CA ALA A 6 0.80 -5.06 -13.23
C ALA A 6 0.15 -4.72 -11.89
N PRO A 7 -1.19 -4.75 -11.78
CA PRO A 7 -1.88 -4.58 -10.50
C PRO A 7 -1.52 -5.68 -9.50
N LEU A 8 -1.49 -5.35 -8.21
CA LEU A 8 -1.33 -6.33 -7.14
C LEU A 8 -2.67 -7.03 -6.87
N THR A 9 -2.92 -8.09 -7.63
CA THR A 9 -4.06 -8.99 -7.42
C THR A 9 -3.70 -10.13 -6.44
N PRO A 10 -4.70 -10.88 -5.93
CA PRO A 10 -4.44 -12.00 -5.02
C PRO A 10 -3.48 -13.06 -5.59
N GLU A 11 -3.51 -13.29 -6.90
CA GLU A 11 -2.63 -14.25 -7.59
C GLU A 11 -1.15 -13.84 -7.53
N ARG A 12 -0.87 -12.55 -7.33
CA ARG A 12 0.48 -11.97 -7.26
C ARG A 12 0.97 -11.75 -5.84
N TRP A 13 0.27 -12.30 -4.84
CA TRP A 13 0.68 -12.21 -3.44
C TRP A 13 2.11 -12.71 -3.23
N ALA A 14 2.49 -13.83 -3.84
CA ALA A 14 3.82 -14.40 -3.71
C ALA A 14 4.91 -13.46 -4.26
N ASP A 15 4.65 -12.76 -5.37
CA ASP A 15 5.58 -11.78 -5.95
C ASP A 15 5.81 -10.60 -5.01
N PHE A 16 4.72 -10.09 -4.41
CA PHE A 16 4.78 -9.00 -3.44
C PHE A 16 5.49 -9.40 -2.14
N GLU A 17 5.25 -10.60 -1.66
CA GLU A 17 5.92 -11.15 -0.48
C GLU A 17 7.43 -11.35 -0.73
N ASP A 18 7.82 -11.84 -1.90
CA ASP A 18 9.22 -11.99 -2.29
C ASP A 18 9.93 -10.64 -2.40
N LEU A 19 9.28 -9.65 -3.04
CA LEU A 19 9.81 -8.28 -3.17
C LEU A 19 10.14 -7.67 -1.80
N PHE A 20 9.26 -7.82 -0.82
CA PHE A 20 9.45 -7.24 0.52
C PHE A 20 10.36 -8.08 1.42
N GLY A 21 10.51 -9.37 1.10
CA GLY A 21 11.32 -10.32 1.84
C GLY A 21 10.89 -10.50 3.30
N LYS A 22 11.76 -11.19 4.06
CA LYS A 22 11.50 -11.58 5.46
C LYS A 22 11.30 -10.40 6.42
N GLN A 23 11.74 -9.21 6.03
CA GLN A 23 11.66 -8.00 6.85
C GLN A 23 10.40 -7.18 6.60
N GLY A 24 9.63 -7.44 5.53
CA GLY A 24 8.38 -6.74 5.25
C GLY A 24 8.56 -5.27 4.87
N ALA A 25 9.29 -5.01 3.78
CA ALA A 25 9.69 -3.67 3.32
C ALA A 25 10.44 -2.89 4.42
N CYS A 26 10.10 -1.61 4.64
CA CYS A 26 10.74 -0.74 5.63
C CYS A 26 10.33 -1.14 7.06
N TYR A 27 11.05 -2.10 7.65
CA TYR A 27 10.90 -2.54 9.04
C TYR A 27 9.53 -3.15 9.38
N GLY A 28 8.96 -3.96 8.48
CA GLY A 28 7.71 -4.69 8.73
C GLY A 28 6.45 -3.85 8.57
N CYS A 29 6.54 -2.73 7.82
CA CYS A 29 5.42 -1.84 7.63
C CYS A 29 4.35 -2.42 6.71
N TRP A 30 4.72 -3.31 5.77
CA TRP A 30 3.83 -3.91 4.75
C TRP A 30 2.88 -2.90 4.08
N CYS A 31 3.32 -1.65 3.96
CA CYS A 31 2.55 -0.51 3.43
C CYS A 31 1.22 -0.22 4.13
N THR A 32 1.03 -0.69 5.37
CA THR A 32 -0.18 -0.43 6.18
C THR A 32 -0.11 0.88 6.96
N HIS A 33 1.02 1.61 6.92
CA HIS A 33 1.24 2.80 7.75
C HIS A 33 0.09 3.81 7.66
N PHE A 34 -0.36 4.16 6.45
CA PHE A 34 -1.45 5.13 6.26
C PHE A 34 -2.86 4.50 6.27
N ARG A 35 -2.96 3.19 6.49
CA ARG A 35 -4.24 2.48 6.63
C ARG A 35 -4.68 2.37 8.08
N LEU A 36 -3.73 2.35 9.01
CA LEU A 36 -3.97 2.14 10.43
C LEU A 36 -3.93 3.43 11.23
N ALA A 37 -4.90 3.63 12.11
CA ALA A 37 -4.87 4.75 13.06
C ALA A 37 -3.58 4.74 13.90
N PRO A 38 -3.13 5.89 14.44
CA PRO A 38 -1.83 5.94 15.11
C PRO A 38 -1.71 5.06 16.34
N ALA A 39 -2.82 4.86 17.06
CA ALA A 39 -2.89 3.95 18.19
C ALA A 39 -2.77 2.48 17.75
N GLU A 40 -3.51 2.08 16.70
CA GLU A 40 -3.48 0.72 16.17
C GLU A 40 -2.11 0.38 15.57
N ARG A 41 -1.52 1.32 14.83
CA ARG A 41 -0.18 1.17 14.26
C ARG A 41 0.88 0.94 15.34
N ARG A 42 0.78 1.62 16.48
CA ARG A 42 1.71 1.43 17.62
C ARG A 42 1.53 0.08 18.31
N ALA A 43 0.33 -0.47 18.29
CA ALA A 43 0.01 -1.76 18.87
C ALA A 43 0.19 -2.94 17.88
N SER A 44 0.46 -2.65 16.61
CA SER A 44 0.65 -3.65 15.56
C SER A 44 2.10 -4.13 15.49
N ASP A 45 2.29 -5.29 14.86
CA ASP A 45 3.58 -5.88 14.55
C ASP A 45 3.67 -6.26 13.06
N LYS A 46 4.81 -6.80 12.66
CA LYS A 46 5.07 -7.18 11.26
C LYS A 46 4.11 -8.25 10.74
N GLU A 47 3.65 -9.17 11.59
CA GLU A 47 2.80 -10.29 11.18
C GLU A 47 1.37 -9.80 10.99
N ARG A 48 0.86 -9.04 11.96
CA ARG A 48 -0.43 -8.36 11.85
C ARG A 48 -0.48 -7.41 10.65
N ASN A 49 0.58 -6.65 10.38
CA ASN A 49 0.64 -5.77 9.21
C ASN A 49 0.59 -6.57 7.90
N LYS A 50 1.25 -7.73 7.83
CA LYS A 50 1.24 -8.62 6.67
C LYS A 50 -0.15 -9.19 6.42
N ASP A 51 -0.82 -9.66 7.47
CA ASP A 51 -2.18 -10.20 7.38
C ASP A 51 -3.19 -9.13 6.95
N LEU A 52 -3.04 -7.91 7.47
CA LEU A 52 -3.87 -6.76 7.08
C LEU A 52 -3.75 -6.42 5.60
N ILE A 53 -2.52 -6.33 5.07
CA ILE A 53 -2.34 -6.02 3.64
C ILE A 53 -2.81 -7.17 2.76
N LYS A 54 -2.62 -8.42 3.20
CA LYS A 54 -3.10 -9.60 2.48
C LYS A 54 -4.63 -9.58 2.35
N ALA A 55 -5.33 -9.40 3.46
CA ALA A 55 -6.79 -9.28 3.47
C ALA A 55 -7.27 -8.11 2.59
N ARG A 56 -6.55 -6.98 2.58
CA ARG A 56 -6.89 -5.85 1.70
C ARG A 56 -6.71 -6.20 0.22
N ILE A 57 -5.66 -6.92 -0.16
CA ILE A 57 -5.45 -7.36 -1.54
C ILE A 57 -6.57 -8.31 -1.98
N GLU A 58 -6.94 -9.25 -1.11
CA GLU A 58 -8.02 -10.22 -1.33
C GLU A 58 -9.39 -9.54 -1.49
N ALA A 59 -9.68 -8.51 -0.68
CA ALA A 59 -10.93 -7.76 -0.78
C ALA A 59 -11.08 -6.97 -2.09
N GLY A 60 -9.96 -6.52 -2.66
CA GLY A 60 -9.96 -5.69 -3.85
C GLY A 60 -10.62 -4.30 -3.65
N PRO A 61 -10.64 -3.45 -4.69
CA PRO A 61 -9.80 -3.56 -5.89
C PRO A 61 -8.30 -3.53 -5.53
N PRO A 62 -7.39 -3.97 -6.42
CA PRO A 62 -5.95 -4.02 -6.17
C PRO A 62 -5.41 -2.71 -5.54
N PRO A 63 -4.73 -2.77 -4.39
CA PRO A 63 -4.31 -1.57 -3.66
C PRO A 63 -3.08 -0.86 -4.25
N GLY A 64 -2.61 -1.29 -5.42
CA GLY A 64 -1.43 -0.74 -6.04
C GLY A 64 -0.88 -1.57 -7.20
N LEU A 65 0.35 -1.25 -7.58
CA LEU A 65 1.04 -1.77 -8.76
C LEU A 65 2.37 -2.39 -8.38
N LEU A 66 2.71 -3.50 -9.03
CA LEU A 66 4.03 -4.12 -9.02
C LEU A 66 4.76 -3.83 -10.32
N ALA A 67 6.05 -3.53 -10.21
CA ALA A 67 6.97 -3.46 -11.33
C ALA A 67 7.74 -4.78 -11.45
N PHE A 68 7.83 -5.31 -12.67
CA PHE A 68 8.53 -6.56 -12.98
C PHE A 68 9.67 -6.30 -13.95
N GLU A 69 10.82 -6.91 -13.68
CA GLU A 69 11.85 -7.19 -14.67
C GLU A 69 11.84 -8.69 -14.98
N ASP A 70 11.57 -9.01 -16.24
CA ASP A 70 11.28 -10.37 -16.71
C ASP A 70 10.14 -11.00 -15.90
N SER A 71 10.43 -11.93 -14.99
CA SER A 71 9.44 -12.60 -14.14
C SER A 71 9.55 -12.26 -12.65
N LYS A 72 10.41 -11.31 -12.28
CA LYS A 72 10.67 -10.97 -10.89
C LYS A 72 10.12 -9.59 -10.56
N ALA A 73 9.37 -9.48 -9.45
CA ALA A 73 8.97 -8.19 -8.93
C ALA A 73 10.21 -7.43 -8.41
N VAL A 74 10.39 -6.21 -8.90
CA VAL A 74 11.51 -5.31 -8.56
C VAL A 74 11.03 -3.98 -7.99
N GLY A 75 9.72 -3.76 -7.89
CA GLY A 75 9.19 -2.54 -7.33
C GLY A 75 7.72 -2.61 -6.97
N TRP A 76 7.32 -1.73 -6.07
CA TRP A 76 5.96 -1.61 -5.57
C TRP A 76 5.55 -0.15 -5.47
N MET A 77 4.29 0.13 -5.81
CA MET A 77 3.65 1.41 -5.62
C MET A 77 2.24 1.22 -5.07
N GLN A 78 2.00 1.71 -3.86
CA GLN A 78 0.64 1.81 -3.32
C GLN A 78 -0.04 3.02 -3.94
N VAL A 79 -1.05 2.78 -4.77
CA VAL A 79 -1.80 3.81 -5.48
C VAL A 79 -3.28 3.43 -5.54
N GLY A 80 -4.14 4.38 -5.23
CA GLY A 80 -5.60 4.21 -5.22
C GLY A 80 -6.32 5.43 -4.65
N PRO A 81 -7.65 5.36 -4.48
CA PRO A 81 -8.44 6.43 -3.87
C PRO A 81 -7.90 6.80 -2.49
N ARG A 82 -7.94 8.09 -2.15
CA ARG A 82 -7.43 8.58 -0.86
C ARG A 82 -8.16 8.00 0.34
N ALA A 83 -9.44 7.65 0.17
CA ALA A 83 -10.25 7.00 1.19
C ALA A 83 -9.69 5.64 1.64
N ASP A 84 -8.93 4.94 0.79
CA ASP A 84 -8.32 3.64 1.13
C ASP A 84 -7.17 3.75 2.14
N VAL A 85 -6.62 4.95 2.30
CA VAL A 85 -5.50 5.29 3.19
C VAL A 85 -5.90 6.47 4.07
N PRO A 86 -6.88 6.31 4.97
CA PRO A 86 -7.52 7.43 5.67
C PRO A 86 -6.53 8.32 6.43
N GLU A 87 -5.46 7.74 6.97
CA GLU A 87 -4.44 8.47 7.73
C GLU A 87 -3.52 9.34 6.86
N TRP A 88 -3.56 9.16 5.53
CA TRP A 88 -2.95 10.06 4.56
C TRP A 88 -3.66 11.42 4.56
N ASN A 89 -4.94 11.46 4.93
CA ASN A 89 -5.76 12.67 4.97
C ASN A 89 -5.71 13.42 6.31
N ASN A 90 -4.98 12.91 7.30
CA ASN A 90 -4.94 13.50 8.64
C ASN A 90 -4.47 14.95 8.64
N GLN A 91 -5.25 15.79 9.32
CA GLN A 91 -4.96 17.21 9.55
C GLN A 91 -3.61 17.35 10.26
N GLY A 92 -2.66 18.05 9.64
CA GLY A 92 -1.28 18.18 10.11
C GLY A 92 -0.23 17.44 9.27
N ARG A 93 -0.63 16.67 8.26
CA ARG A 93 0.29 16.14 7.24
C ARG A 93 0.32 17.07 6.04
N GLY A 94 1.47 17.16 5.36
CA GLY A 94 1.57 17.84 4.06
C GLY A 94 0.73 17.18 2.96
N SER A 95 0.31 15.94 3.18
CA SER A 95 -0.61 15.22 2.31
C SER A 95 -2.08 15.55 2.56
N ALA A 96 -2.44 16.24 3.64
CA ALA A 96 -3.85 16.52 3.98
C ALA A 96 -4.53 17.26 2.82
N PRO A 97 -5.79 16.91 2.49
CA PRO A 97 -6.49 17.57 1.41
C PRO A 97 -6.79 19.03 1.78
N VAL A 98 -6.76 19.91 0.79
CA VAL A 98 -7.09 21.33 0.97
C VAL A 98 -8.60 21.49 1.15
N ASP A 99 -9.39 20.80 0.33
CA ASP A 99 -10.83 20.63 0.53
C ASP A 99 -11.09 19.34 1.32
N PRO A 100 -11.72 19.39 2.51
CA PRO A 100 -12.09 18.20 3.25
C PRO A 100 -12.92 17.17 2.46
N ALA A 101 -13.68 17.60 1.44
CA ALA A 101 -14.45 16.70 0.58
C ALA A 101 -13.57 15.71 -0.20
N ASP A 102 -12.35 16.12 -0.58
CA ASP A 102 -11.40 15.29 -1.34
C ASP A 102 -10.94 14.05 -0.56
N ALA A 103 -11.10 14.03 0.76
CA ALA A 103 -10.75 12.87 1.58
C ALA A 103 -11.62 11.64 1.28
N GLY A 104 -12.87 11.88 0.87
CA GLY A 104 -13.87 10.84 0.60
C GLY A 104 -14.24 10.69 -0.87
N ASP A 105 -13.72 11.54 -1.75
CA ASP A 105 -14.00 11.50 -3.18
C ASP A 105 -13.27 10.29 -3.85
N PRO A 106 -14.00 9.35 -4.48
CA PRO A 106 -13.39 8.20 -5.15
C PRO A 106 -12.52 8.56 -6.37
N ASP A 107 -12.69 9.75 -6.94
CA ASP A 107 -11.94 10.22 -8.10
C ASP A 107 -10.62 10.91 -7.68
N VAL A 108 -10.42 11.18 -6.39
CA VAL A 108 -9.18 11.76 -5.86
C VAL A 108 -8.27 10.65 -5.33
N TRP A 109 -7.11 10.49 -5.98
CA TRP A 109 -6.18 9.39 -5.74
C TRP A 109 -4.92 9.85 -4.99
N ALA A 110 -4.26 8.90 -4.34
CA ALA A 110 -2.97 9.11 -3.69
C ALA A 110 -1.98 7.98 -3.98
N ILE A 111 -0.72 8.37 -4.16
CA ILE A 111 0.44 7.48 -4.05
C ILE A 111 0.99 7.64 -2.65
N SER A 112 0.78 6.64 -1.80
CA SER A 112 1.07 6.74 -0.35
C SER A 112 2.26 5.89 0.10
N CYS A 113 2.78 5.02 -0.77
CA CYS A 113 4.01 4.26 -0.51
C CYS A 113 4.67 3.82 -1.82
N PHE A 114 5.99 3.72 -1.80
CA PHE A 114 6.82 3.28 -2.92
C PHE A 114 8.02 2.50 -2.39
N PHE A 115 8.43 1.45 -3.10
CA PHE A 115 9.56 0.59 -2.76
C PHE A 115 10.23 0.04 -4.03
N ILE A 116 11.56 0.02 -4.04
CA ILE A 116 12.44 -0.61 -5.05
C ILE A 116 13.55 -1.34 -4.27
#